data_AF-A0AAV7W9B0-F1
#
_entry.id   AF-A0AAV7W9B0-F1
#
_cell.length_a   1.000
_cell.length_b   1.000
_cell.length_c   1.000
_cell.angle_alpha   90.00
_cell.angle_beta   90.00
_cell.angle_gamma   90.00
#
_symmetry.space_group_name_H-M   'P 1'
#
loop_
_entity.id
_entity.type
_entity.pdbx_description
1 polymer ?
#
loop_
_entity_poly.entity_id
_entity_poly.type
_entity_poly.pdbx_seq_one_letter_code
_entity_poly.pdbx_strand_id
1 'polypeptide(L)'
;MSPPKTRREVRKFLGMVSYCRQWIPNFSTLAKPLLKLTQKDALDEIELKGDEMDAFIELKECMCRAPALGMPDYTKPFTLFCHERYACSLSVLTQAHGGVNRPVAYFSATLDPVAAALPGCLRAIAAVGISLTQSEGIVMGYPLTVMVPHSVEILLTRSQTQHMTGARLTRYETIILGSPNVQLKRCTTLNPATLFPSENAEIENAEDIEHDCLQVTEFCTKPRPDIKDTRLEENDQIIFVDGSCLRDALGILKAGYAVCTVTGVLEASWLQGVYSAQVAELVALTRACQLSALMKVTIYTDSQYGFGIVHDFGQLWSQRGFMTSSGSPVKNGERIRELLHAIQIPGEVAVVKCSAHSKGQDYGPDFNLGGRRRPRRPF
;
A
#
# COMPACT_ATOMS: atom_id res chain seq x y z
N MET A 1 39.03 -5.27 -3.01
CA MET A 1 38.15 -6.45 -3.18
C MET A 1 37.61 -6.46 -4.60
N SER A 2 37.85 -7.55 -5.33
CA SER A 2 37.30 -7.78 -6.67
C SER A 2 35.80 -8.05 -6.62
N PRO A 3 35.04 -7.79 -7.70
CA PRO A 3 33.63 -8.13 -7.78
C PRO A 3 33.39 -9.63 -7.54
N PRO A 4 32.39 -10.01 -6.71
CA PRO A 4 32.05 -11.40 -6.48
C PRO A 4 31.53 -12.05 -7.77
N LYS A 5 31.99 -13.27 -8.05
CA LYS A 5 31.61 -14.04 -9.24
C LYS A 5 30.69 -15.22 -8.92
N THR A 6 30.46 -15.50 -7.63
CA THR A 6 29.61 -16.60 -7.21
C THR A 6 28.62 -16.18 -6.13
N ARG A 7 27.50 -16.90 -6.04
CA ARG A 7 26.48 -16.65 -5.00
C ARG A 7 27.05 -16.71 -3.58
N ARG A 8 28.02 -17.60 -3.35
CA ARG A 8 28.72 -17.71 -2.05
C ARG A 8 29.55 -16.47 -1.75
N GLU A 9 30.24 -15.92 -2.74
CA GLU A 9 31.01 -14.69 -2.59
C GLU A 9 30.12 -13.48 -2.35
N VAL A 10 28.98 -13.37 -3.04
CA VAL A 10 27.99 -12.32 -2.79
C VAL A 10 27.49 -12.39 -1.34
N ARG A 11 27.12 -13.57 -0.84
CA ARG A 11 26.71 -13.75 0.56
C ARG A 11 27.82 -13.39 1.55
N LYS A 12 29.07 -13.75 1.25
CA LYS A 12 30.23 -13.41 2.10
C LYS A 12 30.45 -11.90 2.14
N PHE A 13 30.36 -11.22 0.99
CA PHE A 13 30.45 -9.77 0.90
C PHE A 13 29.32 -9.09 1.68
N LEU A 14 28.07 -9.49 1.45
CA LEU A 14 26.92 -8.93 2.18
C LEU A 14 27.01 -9.19 3.69
N GLY A 15 27.48 -10.36 4.12
CA GLY A 15 27.71 -10.65 5.54
C GLY A 15 28.73 -9.71 6.18
N MET A 16 29.84 -9.44 5.48
CA MET A 16 30.87 -8.50 5.92
C MET A 16 30.35 -7.07 6.00
N VAL A 17 29.68 -6.58 4.95
CA VAL A 17 29.17 -5.19 4.92
C VAL A 17 28.00 -5.02 5.91
N SER A 18 27.18 -6.04 6.11
CA SER A 18 26.08 -6.03 7.09
C SER A 18 26.57 -5.87 8.53
N TYR A 19 27.78 -6.34 8.87
CA TYR A 19 28.39 -6.06 10.17
C TYR A 19 28.56 -4.55 10.42
N CYS A 20 28.91 -3.81 9.36
CA CYS A 20 29.07 -2.36 9.39
C CYS A 20 27.78 -1.59 9.05
N ARG A 21 26.61 -2.25 9.02
CA ARG A 21 25.36 -1.61 8.57
C ARG A 21 24.99 -0.34 9.36
N GLN A 22 25.41 -0.24 10.62
CA GLN A 22 25.12 0.92 11.47
C GLN A 22 25.88 2.19 11.05
N TRP A 23 26.88 2.07 10.18
CA TRP A 23 27.65 3.19 9.61
C TRP A 23 27.24 3.54 8.18
N ILE A 24 26.38 2.74 7.55
CA ILE A 24 26.04 2.87 6.13
C ILE A 24 24.64 3.48 6.01
N PRO A 25 24.52 4.73 5.52
CA PRO A 25 23.22 5.29 5.22
C PRO A 25 22.56 4.46 4.11
N ASN A 26 21.24 4.31 4.20
CA ASN A 26 20.44 3.68 3.15
C ASN A 26 20.80 2.22 2.80
N PHE A 27 21.49 1.51 3.69
CA PHE A 27 22.03 0.17 3.46
C PHE A 27 21.02 -0.81 2.82
N SER A 28 19.77 -0.85 3.29
CA SER A 28 18.74 -1.75 2.75
C SER A 28 18.39 -1.48 1.29
N THR A 29 18.43 -0.22 0.85
CA THR A 29 18.20 0.15 -0.56
C THR A 29 19.42 -0.22 -1.40
N LEU A 30 20.62 0.11 -0.93
CA LEU A 30 21.89 -0.18 -1.61
C LEU A 30 22.15 -1.68 -1.75
N ALA A 31 21.84 -2.48 -0.72
CA ALA A 31 22.06 -3.91 -0.74
C ALA A 31 21.00 -4.69 -1.54
N LYS A 32 19.88 -4.05 -1.91
CA LYS A 32 18.72 -4.71 -2.55
C LYS A 32 19.08 -5.41 -3.87
N PRO A 33 19.83 -4.82 -4.81
CA PRO A 33 20.23 -5.49 -6.04
C PRO A 33 21.05 -6.76 -5.76
N LEU A 34 22.02 -6.67 -4.84
CA LEU A 34 22.89 -7.78 -4.47
C LEU A 34 22.14 -8.90 -3.71
N LEU A 35 21.14 -8.55 -2.89
CA LEU A 35 20.31 -9.53 -2.18
C LEU A 35 19.51 -10.41 -3.16
N LYS A 36 19.03 -9.86 -4.29
CA LYS A 36 18.31 -10.64 -5.32
C LYS A 36 19.17 -11.79 -5.86
N LEU A 37 20.48 -11.55 -6.02
CA LEU A 37 21.45 -12.54 -6.48
C LEU A 37 21.71 -13.67 -5.47
N THR A 38 21.22 -13.55 -4.24
CA THR A 38 21.37 -14.60 -3.21
C THR A 38 20.19 -15.56 -3.11
N GLN A 39 19.10 -15.28 -3.84
CA GLN A 39 17.87 -16.06 -3.83
C GLN A 39 18.07 -17.47 -4.42
N LYS A 40 17.11 -18.37 -4.16
CA LYS A 40 17.23 -19.79 -4.55
C LYS A 40 17.35 -19.98 -6.06
N ASP A 41 16.69 -19.13 -6.84
CA ASP A 41 16.60 -19.21 -8.29
C ASP A 41 17.73 -18.45 -9.01
N ALA A 42 18.67 -17.85 -8.26
CA ALA A 42 19.81 -17.15 -8.83
C ALA A 42 20.88 -18.13 -9.33
N LEU A 43 21.50 -17.79 -10.47
CA LEU A 43 22.62 -18.53 -11.06
C LEU A 43 23.78 -18.66 -10.05
N ASP A 44 24.48 -19.79 -10.07
CA ASP A 44 25.64 -19.99 -9.19
C ASP A 44 26.87 -19.18 -9.65
N GLU A 45 27.02 -18.98 -10.96
CA GLU A 45 27.96 -18.04 -11.57
C GLU A 45 27.26 -16.70 -11.83
N ILE A 46 27.86 -15.63 -11.32
CA ILE A 46 27.28 -14.30 -11.27
C ILE A 46 28.23 -13.34 -11.95
N GLU A 47 27.71 -12.55 -12.88
CA GLU A 47 28.39 -11.39 -13.45
C GLU A 47 27.61 -10.15 -13.02
N LEU A 48 28.20 -9.32 -12.14
CA LEU A 48 27.56 -8.08 -11.72
C LEU A 48 27.49 -7.10 -12.91
N LYS A 49 26.29 -6.59 -13.24
CA LYS A 49 26.08 -5.60 -14.30
C LYS A 49 25.10 -4.52 -13.83
N GLY A 50 25.17 -3.33 -14.45
CA GLY A 50 24.29 -2.21 -14.13
C GLY A 50 24.15 -1.97 -12.62
N ASP A 51 22.90 -1.94 -12.15
CA ASP A 51 22.51 -1.72 -10.74
C ASP A 51 23.28 -2.59 -9.72
N GLU A 52 23.64 -3.83 -10.06
CA GLU A 52 24.33 -4.70 -9.11
C GLU A 52 25.80 -4.33 -8.92
N MET A 53 26.44 -3.87 -10.01
CA MET A 53 27.82 -3.39 -9.96
C MET A 53 27.88 -2.03 -9.25
N ASP A 54 26.92 -1.15 -9.53
CA ASP A 54 26.81 0.16 -8.89
C ASP A 54 26.60 -0.01 -7.37
N ALA A 55 25.66 -0.88 -6.97
CA ALA A 55 25.46 -1.22 -5.56
C ALA A 55 26.73 -1.76 -4.88
N PHE A 56 27.50 -2.60 -5.57
CA PHE A 56 28.75 -3.15 -5.03
C PHE A 56 29.82 -2.07 -4.83
N ILE A 57 29.96 -1.15 -5.79
CA ILE A 57 30.90 -0.03 -5.71
C ILE A 57 30.47 0.92 -4.59
N GLU A 58 29.20 1.31 -4.55
CA GLU A 58 28.68 2.28 -3.58
C GLU A 58 28.79 1.75 -2.14
N LEU A 59 28.47 0.48 -1.90
CA LEU A 59 28.67 -0.13 -0.57
C LEU A 59 30.14 -0.14 -0.13
N LYS A 60 31.08 -0.32 -1.07
CA LYS A 60 32.52 -0.22 -0.77
C LYS A 60 32.92 1.22 -0.46
N GLU A 61 32.42 2.20 -1.20
CA GLU A 61 32.69 3.61 -0.93
C GLU A 61 32.15 4.02 0.45
N CYS A 62 30.92 3.61 0.79
CA CYS A 62 30.33 3.85 2.11
C CYS A 62 31.17 3.24 3.25
N MET A 63 31.69 2.02 3.06
CA MET A 63 32.61 1.39 4.02
C MET A 63 33.91 2.20 4.20
N CYS A 64 34.44 2.80 3.12
CA CYS A 64 35.65 3.62 3.16
C CYS A 64 35.43 5.02 3.72
N ARG A 65 34.23 5.59 3.52
CA ARG A 65 33.83 6.94 3.96
C ARG A 65 32.95 6.92 5.21
N ALA A 66 32.93 5.80 5.94
CA ALA A 66 32.06 5.61 7.09
C ALA A 66 32.22 6.77 8.10
N PRO A 67 31.12 7.46 8.48
CA PRO A 67 31.20 8.61 9.37
C PRO A 67 31.57 8.18 10.78
N ALA A 68 32.19 9.09 11.53
CA ALA A 68 32.49 8.86 12.95
C ALA A 68 31.21 8.93 13.80
N LEU A 69 30.65 7.76 14.13
CA LEU A 69 29.51 7.66 15.04
C LEU A 69 29.89 8.15 16.45
N GLY A 70 28.94 8.79 17.12
CA GLY A 70 29.06 9.19 18.53
C GLY A 70 28.67 8.04 19.45
N MET A 71 29.34 7.92 20.60
CA MET A 71 28.84 7.07 21.68
C MET A 71 27.57 7.70 22.27
N PRO A 72 26.54 6.90 22.62
CA PRO A 72 25.34 7.41 23.26
C PRO A 72 25.65 8.12 24.57
N ASP A 73 25.16 9.35 24.71
CA ASP A 73 25.22 10.15 25.94
C ASP A 73 23.83 10.24 26.54
N TYR A 74 23.54 9.38 27.53
CA TYR A 74 22.22 9.28 28.15
C TYR A 74 21.80 10.52 28.97
N THR A 75 22.68 11.50 29.14
CA THR A 75 22.32 12.80 29.74
C THR A 75 21.61 13.73 28.74
N LYS A 76 21.63 13.39 27.45
CA LYS A 76 21.05 14.19 26.37
C LYS A 76 19.89 13.46 25.68
N PRO A 77 18.87 14.19 25.20
CA PRO A 77 17.81 13.59 24.41
C PRO A 77 18.34 13.07 23.07
N PHE A 78 17.71 12.03 22.57
CA PHE A 78 17.94 11.50 21.23
C PHE A 78 17.02 12.16 20.21
N THR A 79 17.49 12.24 18.96
CA THR A 79 16.66 12.60 17.80
C THR A 79 16.82 11.53 16.73
N LEU A 80 15.71 10.92 16.32
CA LEU A 80 15.64 9.93 15.25
C LEU A 80 14.99 10.56 14.03
N PHE A 81 15.77 10.78 12.97
CA PHE A 81 15.23 11.19 11.68
C PHE A 81 14.81 9.95 10.92
N CYS A 82 13.57 9.91 10.44
CA CYS A 82 12.99 8.78 9.74
C CYS A 82 12.40 9.23 8.40
N HIS A 83 12.74 8.49 7.36
CA HIS A 83 12.22 8.67 6.02
C HIS A 83 11.90 7.30 5.43
N GLU A 84 10.95 7.27 4.51
CA GLU A 84 10.61 6.07 3.77
C GLU A 84 10.85 6.30 2.29
N ARG A 85 11.65 5.44 1.66
CA ARG A 85 11.90 5.52 0.22
C ARG A 85 11.98 4.13 -0.37
N TYR A 86 11.34 3.93 -1.52
CA TYR A 86 11.34 2.66 -2.26
C TYR A 86 10.96 1.42 -1.41
N ALA A 87 9.94 1.58 -0.55
CA ALA A 87 9.49 0.58 0.41
C ALA A 87 10.59 0.15 1.39
N CYS A 88 11.48 1.07 1.75
CA CYS A 88 12.52 0.88 2.75
C CYS A 88 12.40 1.98 3.81
N SER A 89 12.41 1.56 5.06
CA SER A 89 12.61 2.42 6.22
C SER A 89 14.07 2.84 6.24
N LEU A 90 14.30 4.14 6.35
CA LEU A 90 15.61 4.77 6.42
C LEU A 90 15.61 5.68 7.65
N SER A 91 16.57 5.49 8.56
CA SER A 91 16.64 6.37 9.72
C SER A 91 18.05 6.57 10.25
N VAL A 92 18.24 7.71 10.91
CA VAL A 92 19.49 8.04 11.61
C VAL A 92 19.16 8.51 13.03
N LEU A 93 19.74 7.82 14.00
CA LEU A 93 19.69 8.21 15.40
C LEU A 93 20.84 9.18 15.67
N THR A 94 20.54 10.30 16.31
CA THR A 94 21.47 11.40 16.52
C THR A 94 21.35 11.98 17.92
N GLN A 95 22.39 12.68 18.36
CA GLN A 95 22.37 13.50 19.58
C GLN A 95 23.11 14.82 19.34
N ALA A 96 22.71 15.85 20.07
CA ALA A 96 23.37 17.16 20.00
C ALA A 96 24.82 17.08 20.54
N HIS A 97 25.76 17.55 19.74
CA HIS A 97 27.18 17.61 20.07
C HIS A 97 27.80 18.87 19.44
N GLY A 98 28.23 19.82 20.27
CA GLY A 98 28.88 21.05 19.77
C GLY A 98 28.00 21.89 18.84
N GLY A 99 26.68 21.92 19.07
CA GLY A 99 25.73 22.69 18.26
C GLY A 99 25.23 21.99 16.99
N VAL A 100 25.75 20.80 16.66
CA VAL A 100 25.30 19.99 15.52
C VAL A 100 24.73 18.64 15.98
N ASN A 101 23.87 18.03 15.17
CA ASN A 101 23.41 16.66 15.41
C ASN A 101 24.48 15.68 14.95
N ARG A 102 25.10 14.97 15.89
CA ARG A 102 26.06 13.91 15.59
C ARG A 102 25.33 12.57 15.46
N PRO A 103 25.56 11.79 14.39
CA PRO A 103 24.95 10.48 14.26
C PRO A 103 25.53 9.50 15.29
N VAL A 104 24.64 8.74 15.93
CA VAL A 104 24.92 7.65 16.86
C VAL A 104 24.81 6.31 16.13
N ALA A 105 23.81 6.16 15.26
CA ALA A 105 23.63 4.97 14.45
C ALA A 105 22.75 5.26 13.22
N TYR A 106 23.02 4.57 12.11
CA TYR A 106 22.13 4.48 10.96
C TYR A 106 21.35 3.18 11.01
N PHE A 107 20.07 3.25 10.65
CA PHE A 107 19.21 2.09 10.50
C PHE A 107 18.56 2.10 9.13
N SER A 108 18.39 0.91 8.60
CA SER A 108 17.53 0.71 7.45
C SER A 108 16.91 -0.68 7.50
N ALA A 109 15.72 -0.79 6.91
CA ALA A 109 15.03 -2.05 6.75
C ALA A 109 14.06 -1.99 5.58
N THR A 110 13.92 -3.09 4.85
CA THR A 110 12.84 -3.24 3.87
C THR A 110 11.51 -3.41 4.58
N LEU A 111 10.47 -2.72 4.11
CA LEU A 111 9.10 -2.95 4.56
C LEU A 111 8.65 -4.35 4.09
N ASP A 112 7.78 -4.99 4.89
CA ASP A 112 7.18 -6.25 4.48
C ASP A 112 6.23 -6.04 3.28
N PRO A 113 5.91 -7.08 2.49
CA PRO A 113 5.13 -6.93 1.25
C PRO A 113 3.77 -6.25 1.41
N VAL A 114 3.14 -6.34 2.58
CA VAL A 114 1.86 -5.66 2.84
C VAL A 114 2.09 -4.17 3.07
N ALA A 115 3.03 -3.81 3.94
CA ALA A 115 3.34 -2.42 4.22
C ALA A 115 3.94 -1.71 3.00
N ALA A 116 4.84 -2.38 2.27
CA ALA A 116 5.51 -1.89 1.06
C ALA A 116 4.56 -1.42 -0.05
N ALA A 117 3.31 -1.88 -0.01
CA ALA A 117 2.31 -1.59 -1.01
C ALA A 117 1.17 -0.70 -0.50
N LEU A 118 1.40 -0.03 0.61
CA LEU A 118 0.57 1.08 1.05
C LEU A 118 1.03 2.38 0.35
N PRO A 119 0.17 3.40 0.29
CA PRO A 119 0.57 4.77 -0.07
C PRO A 119 1.76 5.25 0.75
N GLY A 120 2.57 6.17 0.21
CA GLY A 120 3.79 6.67 0.87
C GLY A 120 3.57 7.16 2.31
N CYS A 121 2.49 7.93 2.53
CA CYS A 121 2.10 8.38 3.87
C CYS A 121 1.87 7.24 4.87
N LEU A 122 1.24 6.14 4.42
CA LEU A 122 0.99 4.95 5.24
C LEU A 122 2.24 4.07 5.38
N ARG A 123 3.10 4.02 4.36
CA ARG A 123 4.43 3.40 4.46
C ARG A 123 5.29 4.09 5.50
N ALA A 124 5.19 5.41 5.64
CA ALA A 124 5.92 6.17 6.65
C ALA A 124 5.60 5.72 8.09
N ILE A 125 4.34 5.35 8.37
CA ILE A 125 3.95 4.78 9.67
C ILE A 125 4.73 3.49 9.93
N ALA A 126 4.79 2.59 8.94
CA ALA A 126 5.52 1.34 9.06
C ALA A 126 7.03 1.57 9.22
N ALA A 127 7.59 2.56 8.50
CA ALA A 127 8.99 2.94 8.61
C ALA A 127 9.34 3.48 10.01
N VAL A 128 8.50 4.36 10.57
CA VAL A 128 8.68 4.85 11.94
C VAL A 128 8.61 3.70 12.95
N GLY A 129 7.62 2.81 12.82
CA GLY A 129 7.50 1.65 13.70
C GLY A 129 8.74 0.75 13.68
N ILE A 130 9.29 0.46 12.49
CA ILE A 130 10.53 -0.33 12.37
C ILE A 130 11.73 0.42 12.96
N SER A 131 11.85 1.71 12.66
CA SER A 131 12.97 2.55 13.14
C SER A 131 12.99 2.64 14.67
N LEU A 132 11.83 2.78 15.30
CA LEU A 132 11.70 2.77 16.76
C LEU A 132 12.18 1.45 17.35
N THR A 133 11.68 0.30 16.85
CA THR A 133 12.12 -1.03 17.30
C THR A 133 13.64 -1.24 17.11
N GLN A 134 14.22 -0.74 16.02
CA GLN A 134 15.67 -0.85 15.78
C GLN A 134 16.50 0.03 16.72
N SER A 135 15.98 1.20 17.08
CA SER A 135 16.65 2.16 17.98
C SER A 135 16.51 1.83 19.46
N GLU A 136 15.52 1.02 19.85
CA GLU A 136 15.14 0.73 21.23
C GLU A 136 16.32 0.28 22.10
N GLY A 137 17.15 -0.64 21.59
CA GLY A 137 18.31 -1.15 22.31
C GLY A 137 19.41 -0.11 22.58
N ILE A 138 19.47 0.98 21.80
CA ILE A 138 20.41 2.08 22.02
C ILE A 138 19.79 3.16 22.92
N VAL A 139 18.54 3.53 22.63
CA VAL A 139 17.81 4.62 23.32
C VAL A 139 17.43 4.23 24.75
N MET A 140 17.13 2.95 25.01
CA MET A 140 16.85 2.40 26.36
C MET A 140 15.78 3.19 27.15
N GLY A 141 14.74 3.69 26.47
CA GLY A 141 13.63 4.41 27.10
C GLY A 141 13.93 5.89 27.46
N TYR A 142 15.11 6.41 27.12
CA TYR A 142 15.43 7.83 27.29
C TYR A 142 14.62 8.70 26.31
N PRO A 143 14.51 10.03 26.57
CA PRO A 143 13.75 10.93 25.72
C PRO A 143 14.20 10.88 24.26
N LEU A 144 13.24 10.66 23.36
CA LEU A 144 13.46 10.49 21.94
C LEU A 144 12.49 11.38 21.14
N THR A 145 13.02 12.26 20.31
CA THR A 145 12.23 12.97 19.31
C THR A 145 12.33 12.23 17.97
N VAL A 146 11.20 11.87 17.37
CA VAL A 146 11.14 11.27 16.04
C VAL A 146 10.72 12.33 15.03
N MET A 147 11.57 12.56 14.04
CA MET A 147 11.38 13.52 12.95
C MET A 147 10.99 12.77 11.68
N VAL A 148 9.83 13.06 11.12
CA VAL A 148 9.29 12.37 9.92
C VAL A 148 8.56 13.36 9.00
N PRO A 149 8.66 13.26 7.66
CA PRO A 149 8.02 14.23 6.76
C PRO A 149 6.48 14.15 6.70
N HIS A 150 5.91 13.04 7.17
CA HIS A 150 4.47 12.77 7.16
C HIS A 150 3.83 12.94 8.54
N SER A 151 2.55 13.30 8.57
CA SER A 151 1.77 13.48 9.80
C SER A 151 1.31 12.13 10.40
N VAL A 152 2.27 11.32 10.86
CA VAL A 152 2.05 9.94 11.35
C VAL A 152 1.00 9.86 12.47
N GLU A 153 1.02 10.80 13.42
CA GLU A 153 0.06 10.83 14.52
C GLU A 153 -1.39 11.04 14.03
N ILE A 154 -1.59 11.97 13.08
CA ILE A 154 -2.90 12.23 12.49
C ILE A 154 -3.37 11.02 11.68
N LEU A 155 -2.46 10.38 10.93
CA LEU A 155 -2.81 9.19 10.18
C LEU A 155 -3.24 8.05 11.13
N LEU A 156 -2.53 7.80 12.22
CA LEU A 156 -2.91 6.74 13.16
C LEU A 156 -4.24 7.03 13.87
N THR A 157 -4.50 8.29 14.25
CA THR A 157 -5.68 8.66 15.06
C THR A 157 -6.94 8.92 14.25
N ARG A 158 -6.82 9.51 13.05
CA ARG A 158 -7.98 9.97 12.27
C ARG A 158 -8.30 9.11 11.06
N SER A 159 -7.32 8.40 10.51
CA SER A 159 -7.64 7.56 9.37
C SER A 159 -8.48 6.38 9.86
N GLN A 160 -9.64 6.19 9.24
CA GLN A 160 -10.17 4.84 9.09
C GLN A 160 -9.18 4.11 8.19
N THR A 161 -8.09 3.60 8.77
CA THR A 161 -7.05 2.84 8.07
C THR A 161 -7.60 1.46 7.74
N GLN A 162 -8.70 1.40 6.99
CA GLN A 162 -9.32 0.18 6.47
C GLN A 162 -8.30 -0.69 5.70
N HIS A 163 -7.23 -0.05 5.23
CA HIS A 163 -6.13 -0.62 4.46
C HIS A 163 -5.05 -1.32 5.30
N MET A 164 -5.03 -1.12 6.63
CA MET A 164 -4.19 -1.88 7.56
C MET A 164 -5.05 -2.83 8.39
N THR A 165 -4.53 -4.03 8.69
CA THR A 165 -5.23 -4.93 9.60
C THR A 165 -5.26 -4.34 11.01
N GLY A 166 -6.32 -4.60 11.78
CA GLY A 166 -6.42 -4.10 13.17
C GLY A 166 -5.20 -4.47 14.01
N ALA A 167 -4.68 -5.70 13.88
CA ALA A 167 -3.46 -6.12 14.57
C ALA A 167 -2.22 -5.28 14.22
N ARG A 168 -2.09 -4.80 12.97
CA ARG A 168 -0.99 -3.91 12.56
C ARG A 168 -1.18 -2.51 13.13
N LEU A 169 -2.39 -1.98 13.08
CA LEU A 169 -2.71 -0.67 13.64
C LEU A 169 -2.42 -0.65 15.14
N THR A 170 -2.96 -1.59 15.90
CA THR A 170 -2.70 -1.70 17.34
C THR A 170 -1.21 -1.81 17.63
N ARG A 171 -0.46 -2.56 16.82
CA ARG A 171 1.00 -2.64 16.96
C ARG A 171 1.68 -1.29 16.75
N TYR A 172 1.35 -0.57 15.68
CA TYR A 172 1.93 0.74 15.39
C TYR A 172 1.52 1.79 16.43
N GLU A 173 0.25 1.84 16.82
CA GLU A 173 -0.25 2.70 17.89
C GLU A 173 0.50 2.44 19.20
N THR A 174 0.68 1.18 19.58
CA THR A 174 1.40 0.82 20.81
C THR A 174 2.86 1.28 20.75
N ILE A 175 3.56 1.04 19.65
CA ILE A 175 4.99 1.40 19.53
C ILE A 175 5.18 2.92 19.44
N ILE A 176 4.35 3.59 18.64
CA ILE A 176 4.55 4.98 18.23
C ILE A 176 3.89 5.95 19.22
N LEU A 177 2.64 5.70 19.63
CA LEU A 177 1.85 6.58 20.50
C LEU A 177 1.85 6.11 21.96
N GLY A 178 2.09 4.83 22.21
CA GLY A 178 2.10 4.25 23.56
C GLY A 178 3.39 4.48 24.34
N SER A 179 4.49 4.83 23.67
CA SER A 179 5.80 5.04 24.29
C SER A 179 5.92 6.45 24.89
N PRO A 180 5.96 6.62 26.23
CA PRO A 180 5.91 7.95 26.86
C PRO A 180 7.19 8.78 26.64
N ASN A 181 8.29 8.12 26.30
CA ASN A 181 9.57 8.76 26.00
C ASN A 181 9.67 9.22 24.53
N VAL A 182 8.69 8.93 23.68
CA VAL A 182 8.71 9.24 22.26
C VAL A 182 7.85 10.47 21.97
N GLN A 183 8.44 11.46 21.31
CA GLN A 183 7.74 12.63 20.79
C GLN A 183 7.84 12.67 19.26
N LEU A 184 6.70 12.67 18.56
CA LEU A 184 6.68 12.86 17.11
C LEU A 184 6.73 14.35 16.75
N LYS A 185 7.50 14.66 15.71
CA LYS A 185 7.55 15.99 15.08
C LYS A 185 7.65 15.84 13.57
N ARG A 186 7.00 16.75 12.85
CA ARG A 186 7.06 16.78 11.38
C ARG A 186 8.33 17.50 10.93
N CYS A 187 9.02 16.94 9.93
CA CYS A 187 10.21 17.55 9.30
C CYS A 187 10.24 17.21 7.81
N THR A 188 10.00 18.20 6.94
CA THR A 188 9.88 18.02 5.48
C THR A 188 11.23 18.03 4.74
N THR A 189 12.27 18.61 5.34
CA THR A 189 13.60 18.69 4.71
C THR A 189 14.50 17.65 5.35
N LEU A 190 14.75 16.52 4.68
CA LEU A 190 15.80 15.57 5.04
C LEU A 190 16.69 15.35 3.83
N ASN A 191 17.99 15.59 3.97
CA ASN A 191 18.98 15.30 2.95
C ASN A 191 18.97 13.79 2.65
N PRO A 192 18.72 13.34 1.40
CA PRO A 192 18.59 11.91 1.10
C PRO A 192 19.87 11.09 1.35
N ALA A 193 21.05 11.72 1.28
CA ALA A 193 22.34 11.04 1.46
C ALA A 193 22.75 10.90 2.93
N THR A 194 22.35 11.85 3.78
CA THR A 194 22.78 11.88 5.19
C THR A 194 21.64 11.72 6.20
N LEU A 195 20.39 11.83 5.75
CA LEU A 195 19.15 11.89 6.54
C LEU A 195 19.12 13.04 7.56
N PHE A 196 19.97 14.06 7.40
CA PHE A 196 19.95 15.26 8.22
C PHE A 196 19.03 16.34 7.64
N PRO A 197 18.47 17.22 8.48
CA PRO A 197 17.81 18.42 7.98
C PRO A 197 18.78 19.28 7.16
N SER A 198 18.47 19.47 5.90
CA SER A 198 19.21 20.36 5.00
C SER A 198 18.53 21.71 4.95
N GLU A 199 19.26 22.77 5.22
CA GLU A 199 18.77 24.16 5.07
C GLU A 199 18.47 24.51 3.59
N ASN A 200 19.08 23.79 2.63
CA ASN A 200 19.01 24.05 1.19
C ASN A 200 18.80 22.77 0.35
N ALA A 201 18.06 21.75 0.83
CA ALA A 201 17.69 20.68 -0.11
C ALA A 201 16.76 21.29 -1.15
N GLU A 202 17.27 21.44 -2.37
CA GLU A 202 16.42 21.40 -3.55
C GLU A 202 15.53 20.16 -3.39
N ILE A 203 14.22 20.38 -3.42
CA ILE A 203 13.22 19.33 -3.28
C ILE A 203 13.37 18.44 -4.53
N GLU A 204 14.31 17.49 -4.48
CA GLU A 204 14.66 16.65 -5.63
C GLU A 204 13.52 15.66 -5.96
N ASN A 205 12.56 15.43 -5.05
CA ASN A 205 11.44 14.50 -5.23
C ASN A 205 10.10 15.12 -4.86
N ALA A 206 9.05 14.80 -5.65
CA ALA A 206 7.67 15.21 -5.39
C ALA A 206 7.10 14.71 -4.03
N GLU A 207 7.71 13.68 -3.44
CA GLU A 207 7.34 13.12 -2.12
C GLU A 207 7.76 14.02 -0.93
N ASP A 208 8.75 14.90 -1.14
CA ASP A 208 9.30 15.83 -0.14
C ASP A 208 8.59 17.21 -0.13
N ILE A 209 7.58 17.39 -0.99
CA ILE A 209 6.69 18.56 -1.00
C ILE A 209 5.74 18.46 0.20
N GLU A 210 5.53 19.59 0.89
CA GLU A 210 4.51 19.67 1.93
C GLU A 210 3.13 19.32 1.35
N HIS A 211 2.60 18.17 1.76
CA HIS A 211 1.30 17.66 1.32
C HIS A 211 0.40 17.34 2.51
N ASP A 212 -0.91 17.30 2.25
CA ASP A 212 -1.88 16.78 3.21
C ASP A 212 -1.90 15.25 3.13
N CYS A 213 -1.34 14.59 4.14
CA CYS A 213 -1.24 13.14 4.18
C CYS A 213 -2.61 12.44 4.14
N LEU A 214 -3.68 13.06 4.64
CA LEU A 214 -5.02 12.48 4.61
C LEU A 214 -5.57 12.47 3.18
N GLN A 215 -5.50 13.61 2.49
CA GLN A 215 -5.97 13.74 1.10
C GLN A 215 -5.18 12.82 0.15
N VAL A 216 -3.85 12.77 0.29
CA VAL A 216 -3.00 11.89 -0.52
C VAL A 216 -3.35 10.42 -0.28
N THR A 217 -3.56 10.03 0.99
CA THR A 217 -3.93 8.65 1.31
C THR A 217 -5.28 8.29 0.68
N GLU A 218 -6.30 9.15 0.83
CA GLU A 218 -7.62 8.93 0.26
C GLU A 218 -7.59 8.83 -1.28
N PHE A 219 -6.83 9.71 -1.93
CA PHE A 219 -6.64 9.69 -3.37
C PHE A 219 -5.95 8.40 -3.85
N CYS A 220 -4.92 7.94 -3.13
CA CYS A 220 -4.15 6.77 -3.54
C CYS A 220 -4.84 5.44 -3.24
N THR A 221 -5.81 5.39 -2.32
CA THR A 221 -6.47 4.14 -1.91
C THR A 221 -7.78 3.89 -2.64
N LYS A 222 -8.39 4.94 -3.22
CA LYS A 222 -9.58 4.82 -4.05
C LYS A 222 -9.19 4.63 -5.52
N PRO A 223 -9.97 3.87 -6.31
CA PRO A 223 -9.75 3.79 -7.74
C PRO A 223 -10.00 5.14 -8.42
N ARG A 224 -10.88 5.97 -7.85
CA ARG A 224 -11.31 7.25 -8.38
C ARG A 224 -11.68 8.19 -7.21
N PRO A 225 -11.37 9.50 -7.26
CA PRO A 225 -11.60 10.41 -6.13
C PRO A 225 -13.08 10.65 -5.79
N ASP A 226 -13.94 10.76 -6.80
CA ASP A 226 -15.37 11.08 -6.67
C ASP A 226 -16.26 9.86 -6.35
N ILE A 227 -15.68 8.66 -6.20
CA ILE A 227 -16.46 7.45 -5.96
C ILE A 227 -17.13 7.48 -4.60
N LYS A 228 -18.44 7.17 -4.58
CA LYS A 228 -19.26 7.16 -3.36
C LYS A 228 -19.77 5.75 -3.05
N ASP A 229 -19.87 5.45 -1.76
CA ASP A 229 -20.53 4.27 -1.20
C ASP A 229 -22.03 4.50 -0.94
N THR A 230 -22.49 5.73 -1.12
CA THR A 230 -23.87 6.19 -0.97
C THR A 230 -24.44 6.66 -2.30
N ARG A 231 -25.77 6.57 -2.43
CA ARG A 231 -26.50 6.93 -3.66
C ARG A 231 -26.25 8.39 -4.05
N LEU A 232 -26.09 8.66 -5.36
CA LEU A 232 -26.01 10.02 -5.89
C LEU A 232 -27.38 10.72 -5.80
N GLU A 233 -27.39 12.05 -5.61
CA GLU A 233 -28.62 12.84 -5.60
C GLU A 233 -29.24 12.90 -7.01
N GLU A 234 -28.41 13.23 -8.00
CA GLU A 234 -28.76 13.23 -9.42
C GLU A 234 -28.23 11.96 -10.08
N ASN A 235 -29.11 11.20 -10.72
CA ASN A 235 -28.74 10.02 -11.49
C ASN A 235 -29.38 10.09 -12.87
N ASP A 236 -28.57 9.97 -13.92
CA ASP A 236 -29.07 9.68 -15.26
C ASP A 236 -29.68 8.27 -15.28
N GLN A 237 -29.10 7.35 -14.51
CA GLN A 237 -29.58 5.99 -14.43
C GLN A 237 -29.26 5.31 -13.08
N ILE A 238 -30.19 4.47 -12.61
CA ILE A 238 -29.98 3.59 -11.46
C ILE A 238 -29.88 2.16 -11.98
N ILE A 239 -28.76 1.51 -11.68
CA ILE A 239 -28.39 0.19 -12.17
C ILE A 239 -28.30 -0.79 -11.00
N PHE A 240 -28.76 -2.01 -11.24
CA PHE A 240 -28.66 -3.15 -10.34
C PHE A 240 -27.88 -4.24 -11.04
N VAL A 241 -26.89 -4.80 -10.36
CA VAL A 241 -26.08 -5.91 -10.87
C VAL A 241 -26.25 -7.15 -9.99
N ASP A 242 -26.23 -8.33 -10.62
CA ASP A 242 -26.19 -9.63 -9.94
C ASP A 242 -25.38 -10.62 -10.80
N GLY A 243 -24.53 -11.40 -10.15
CA GLY A 243 -23.69 -12.43 -10.73
C GLY A 243 -23.92 -13.77 -10.07
N SER A 244 -24.35 -14.76 -10.84
CA SER A 244 -24.68 -16.09 -10.28
C SER A 244 -23.95 -17.21 -10.99
N CYS A 245 -23.80 -18.33 -10.29
CA CYS A 245 -23.30 -19.58 -10.87
C CYS A 245 -24.18 -20.76 -10.47
N LEU A 246 -24.39 -21.69 -11.40
CA LEU A 246 -25.05 -22.97 -11.17
C LEU A 246 -24.23 -24.12 -11.76
N ARG A 247 -24.55 -25.34 -11.35
CA ARG A 247 -24.07 -26.55 -12.02
C ARG A 247 -25.14 -27.05 -12.99
N ASP A 248 -24.73 -27.30 -14.22
CA ASP A 248 -25.60 -27.93 -15.22
C ASP A 248 -25.84 -29.42 -14.87
N ALA A 249 -26.74 -30.08 -15.60
CA ALA A 249 -27.06 -31.50 -15.47
C ALA A 249 -25.83 -32.43 -15.59
N LEU A 250 -24.77 -31.96 -16.28
CA LEU A 250 -23.49 -32.64 -16.42
C LEU A 250 -22.47 -32.29 -15.32
N GLY A 251 -22.87 -31.54 -14.28
CA GLY A 251 -22.03 -31.14 -13.15
C GLY A 251 -21.07 -29.97 -13.43
N ILE A 252 -21.03 -29.46 -14.66
CA ILE A 252 -20.18 -28.33 -15.09
C ILE A 252 -20.74 -27.02 -14.55
N LEU A 253 -19.88 -26.18 -13.95
CA LEU A 253 -20.28 -24.84 -13.50
C LEU A 253 -20.50 -23.92 -14.70
N LYS A 254 -21.67 -23.31 -14.75
CA LYS A 254 -22.02 -22.22 -15.64
C LYS A 254 -22.28 -20.96 -14.82
N ALA A 255 -21.68 -19.86 -15.24
CA ALA A 255 -21.84 -18.57 -14.59
C ALA A 255 -22.48 -17.57 -15.55
N GLY A 256 -23.28 -16.65 -15.02
CA GLY A 256 -23.94 -15.61 -15.80
C GLY A 256 -24.11 -14.35 -14.97
N TYR A 257 -24.21 -13.23 -15.65
CA TYR A 257 -24.41 -11.92 -15.04
C TYR A 257 -25.64 -11.24 -15.62
N ALA A 258 -26.20 -10.31 -14.86
CA ALA A 258 -27.25 -9.42 -15.30
C ALA A 258 -26.97 -7.99 -14.84
N VAL A 259 -27.25 -7.05 -15.73
CA VAL A 259 -27.24 -5.60 -15.50
C VAL A 259 -28.64 -5.09 -15.81
N CYS A 260 -29.32 -4.57 -14.80
CA CYS A 260 -30.71 -4.16 -14.88
C CYS A 260 -30.88 -2.72 -14.43
N THR A 261 -31.94 -2.10 -14.91
CA THR A 261 -32.44 -0.80 -14.44
C THR A 261 -33.79 -1.00 -13.78
N VAL A 262 -34.34 0.08 -13.22
CA VAL A 262 -35.71 0.10 -12.72
C VAL A 262 -36.75 -0.24 -13.79
N THR A 263 -36.46 0.05 -15.06
CA THR A 263 -37.37 -0.14 -16.20
C THR A 263 -37.22 -1.49 -16.89
N GLY A 264 -36.09 -2.17 -16.76
CA GLY A 264 -35.86 -3.44 -17.46
C GLY A 264 -34.41 -3.92 -17.45
N VAL A 265 -34.15 -5.02 -18.16
CA VAL A 265 -32.80 -5.58 -18.33
C VAL A 265 -32.04 -4.78 -19.38
N LEU A 266 -30.87 -4.26 -19.04
CA LEU A 266 -29.96 -3.63 -20.02
C LEU A 266 -29.15 -4.70 -20.75
N GLU A 267 -28.57 -5.62 -19.98
CA GLU A 267 -27.74 -6.70 -20.51
C GLU A 267 -27.80 -7.90 -19.58
N ALA A 268 -27.89 -9.11 -20.14
CA ALA A 268 -27.73 -10.35 -19.40
C ALA A 268 -27.12 -11.40 -20.31
N SER A 269 -26.06 -12.05 -19.84
CA SER A 269 -25.36 -13.07 -20.63
C SER A 269 -24.70 -14.12 -19.75
N TRP A 270 -24.50 -15.28 -20.35
CA TRP A 270 -23.63 -16.33 -19.83
C TRP A 270 -22.17 -15.97 -20.06
N LEU A 271 -21.30 -16.41 -19.15
CA LEU A 271 -19.86 -16.32 -19.29
C LEU A 271 -19.33 -17.56 -20.02
N GLN A 272 -18.42 -17.35 -20.97
CA GLN A 272 -17.77 -18.43 -21.71
C GLN A 272 -16.66 -19.07 -20.86
N GLY A 273 -16.97 -20.16 -20.17
CA GLY A 273 -16.00 -20.92 -19.37
C GLY A 273 -16.54 -21.33 -18.00
N VAL A 274 -15.70 -22.01 -17.23
CA VAL A 274 -16.03 -22.49 -15.88
C VAL A 274 -15.64 -21.40 -14.88
N TYR A 275 -16.61 -20.61 -14.45
CA TYR A 275 -16.39 -19.49 -13.54
C TYR A 275 -17.20 -19.60 -12.24
N SER A 276 -16.76 -18.88 -11.21
CA SER A 276 -17.46 -18.78 -9.92
C SER A 276 -18.47 -17.63 -9.92
N ALA A 277 -19.41 -17.64 -8.97
CA ALA A 277 -20.33 -16.52 -8.74
C ALA A 277 -19.57 -15.19 -8.53
N GLN A 278 -18.47 -15.20 -7.77
CA GLN A 278 -17.63 -14.01 -7.56
C GLN A 278 -17.12 -13.41 -8.88
N VAL A 279 -16.73 -14.25 -9.85
CA VAL A 279 -16.30 -13.74 -11.17
C VAL A 279 -17.48 -13.15 -11.93
N ALA A 280 -18.66 -13.78 -11.87
CA ALA A 280 -19.85 -13.22 -12.49
C ALA A 280 -20.23 -11.85 -11.90
N GLU A 281 -20.11 -11.67 -10.59
CA GLU A 281 -20.35 -10.38 -9.92
C GLU A 281 -19.39 -9.29 -10.41
N LEU A 282 -18.10 -9.61 -10.54
CA LEU A 282 -17.11 -8.66 -11.07
C LEU A 282 -17.40 -8.30 -12.52
N VAL A 283 -17.77 -9.27 -13.34
CA VAL A 283 -18.15 -9.00 -14.74
C VAL A 283 -19.42 -8.16 -14.79
N ALA A 284 -20.42 -8.42 -13.95
CA ALA A 284 -21.65 -7.63 -13.87
C ALA A 284 -21.34 -6.15 -13.57
N LEU A 285 -20.51 -5.88 -12.56
CA LEU A 285 -20.06 -4.53 -12.21
C LEU A 285 -19.26 -3.88 -13.35
N THR A 286 -18.35 -4.64 -13.97
CA THR A 286 -17.53 -4.14 -15.09
C THR A 286 -18.40 -3.73 -16.27
N ARG A 287 -19.38 -4.57 -16.64
CA ARG A 287 -20.33 -4.29 -17.71
C ARG A 287 -21.24 -3.12 -17.38
N ALA A 288 -21.74 -3.02 -16.15
CA ALA A 288 -22.52 -1.86 -15.71
C ALA A 288 -21.75 -0.54 -15.89
N CYS A 289 -20.47 -0.50 -15.52
CA CYS A 289 -19.64 0.69 -15.72
C CYS A 289 -19.43 1.00 -17.22
N GLN A 290 -19.18 -0.02 -18.04
CA GLN A 290 -18.99 0.13 -19.49
C GLN A 290 -20.25 0.62 -20.22
N LEU A 291 -21.43 0.17 -19.79
CA LEU A 291 -22.72 0.59 -20.35
C LEU A 291 -23.13 2.00 -19.94
N SER A 292 -22.49 2.55 -18.89
CA SER A 292 -22.83 3.85 -18.30
C SER A 292 -21.84 4.96 -18.70
N ALA A 293 -21.23 4.85 -19.88
CA ALA A 293 -20.20 5.78 -20.33
C ALA A 293 -20.69 7.23 -20.30
N LEU A 294 -19.92 8.10 -19.64
CA LEU A 294 -20.21 9.53 -19.46
C LEU A 294 -21.50 9.88 -18.68
N MET A 295 -22.19 8.89 -18.11
CA MET A 295 -23.41 9.10 -17.32
C MET A 295 -23.11 9.25 -15.82
N LYS A 296 -24.02 9.90 -15.09
CA LYS A 296 -24.08 9.89 -13.62
C LYS A 296 -24.92 8.70 -13.16
N VAL A 297 -24.29 7.69 -12.55
CA VAL A 297 -24.98 6.44 -12.20
C VAL A 297 -24.75 5.98 -10.77
N THR A 298 -25.80 5.45 -10.15
CA THR A 298 -25.70 4.64 -8.93
C THR A 298 -25.87 3.17 -9.30
N ILE A 299 -24.84 2.37 -9.00
CA ILE A 299 -24.80 0.92 -9.23
C ILE A 299 -24.97 0.21 -7.89
N TYR A 300 -26.04 -0.56 -7.75
CA TYR A 300 -26.32 -1.40 -6.59
C TYR A 300 -25.78 -2.81 -6.81
N THR A 301 -25.01 -3.31 -5.83
CA THR A 301 -24.46 -4.67 -5.83
C THR A 301 -24.70 -5.35 -4.49
N ASP A 302 -25.07 -6.63 -4.51
CA ASP A 302 -25.17 -7.46 -3.30
C ASP A 302 -23.86 -8.21 -3.01
N SER A 303 -22.85 -8.09 -3.87
CA SER A 303 -21.54 -8.72 -3.72
C SER A 303 -20.65 -7.94 -2.75
N GLN A 304 -20.32 -8.54 -1.60
CA GLN A 304 -19.38 -7.90 -0.64
C GLN A 304 -17.99 -7.83 -1.22
N TYR A 305 -17.65 -8.83 -2.02
CA TYR A 305 -16.36 -8.91 -2.68
C TYR A 305 -16.22 -7.83 -3.75
N GLY A 306 -17.24 -7.63 -4.59
CA GLY A 306 -17.25 -6.56 -5.58
C GLY A 306 -17.18 -5.18 -4.93
N PHE A 307 -18.02 -4.94 -3.91
CA PHE A 307 -17.99 -3.69 -3.15
C PHE A 307 -16.62 -3.41 -2.52
N GLY A 308 -16.01 -4.40 -1.84
CA GLY A 308 -14.69 -4.23 -1.22
C GLY A 308 -13.54 -4.05 -2.22
N ILE A 309 -13.65 -4.59 -3.44
CA ILE A 309 -12.70 -4.28 -4.52
C ILE A 309 -12.76 -2.80 -4.88
N VAL A 310 -13.96 -2.25 -4.98
CA VAL A 310 -14.18 -0.87 -5.39
C VAL A 310 -13.74 0.11 -4.30
N HIS A 311 -14.05 -0.16 -3.04
CA HIS A 311 -13.86 0.81 -1.95
C HIS A 311 -12.66 0.53 -1.04
N ASP A 312 -12.28 -0.74 -0.83
CA ASP A 312 -11.37 -1.08 0.27
C ASP A 312 -9.95 -1.47 -0.20
N PHE A 313 -9.84 -2.42 -1.15
CA PHE A 313 -8.57 -3.09 -1.44
C PHE A 313 -8.19 -3.26 -2.92
N GLY A 314 -9.08 -2.98 -3.88
CA GLY A 314 -8.78 -3.17 -5.29
C GLY A 314 -7.61 -2.31 -5.78
N GLN A 315 -7.60 -1.03 -5.43
CA GLN A 315 -6.53 -0.11 -5.82
C GLN A 315 -5.17 -0.49 -5.20
N LEU A 316 -5.17 -0.91 -3.94
CA LEU A 316 -3.97 -1.40 -3.26
C LEU A 316 -3.42 -2.67 -3.89
N TRP A 317 -4.30 -3.59 -4.31
CA TRP A 317 -3.87 -4.78 -5.06
C TRP A 317 -3.30 -4.42 -6.43
N SER A 318 -3.83 -3.40 -7.10
CA SER A 318 -3.26 -2.88 -8.34
C SER A 318 -1.81 -2.39 -8.14
N GLN A 319 -1.57 -1.64 -7.07
CA GLN A 319 -0.22 -1.17 -6.68
C GLN A 319 0.75 -2.33 -6.36
N ARG A 320 0.24 -3.50 -5.93
CA ARG A 320 1.02 -4.73 -5.70
C ARG A 320 1.30 -5.55 -6.96
N GLY A 321 0.80 -5.13 -8.12
CA GLY A 321 0.78 -6.00 -9.29
C GLY A 321 -0.10 -7.24 -9.09
N PHE A 322 -1.15 -7.14 -8.26
CA PHE A 322 -2.09 -8.20 -7.92
C PHE A 322 -1.42 -9.43 -7.27
N MET A 323 -0.48 -9.20 -6.36
CA MET A 323 0.13 -10.24 -5.53
C MET A 323 -0.38 -10.21 -4.08
N THR A 324 -0.53 -11.39 -3.47
CA THR A 324 -0.83 -11.58 -2.05
C THR A 324 0.41 -11.31 -1.19
N SER A 325 0.24 -11.23 0.12
CA SER A 325 1.35 -11.12 1.07
C SER A 325 2.34 -12.29 1.01
N SER A 326 1.88 -13.46 0.56
CA SER A 326 2.72 -14.66 0.35
C SER A 326 3.45 -14.67 -1.00
N GLY A 327 3.29 -13.64 -1.83
CA GLY A 327 3.87 -13.58 -3.18
C GLY A 327 3.10 -14.40 -4.22
N SER A 328 1.93 -14.94 -3.87
CA SER A 328 1.07 -15.67 -4.81
C SER A 328 0.17 -14.69 -5.57
N PRO A 329 -0.25 -15.00 -6.80
CA PRO A 329 -1.19 -14.13 -7.51
C PRO A 329 -2.54 -14.06 -6.79
N VAL A 330 -3.13 -12.88 -6.73
CA VAL A 330 -4.49 -12.67 -6.24
C VAL A 330 -5.47 -13.40 -7.16
N LYS A 331 -6.39 -14.15 -6.56
CA LYS A 331 -7.44 -14.85 -7.30
C LYS A 331 -8.26 -13.85 -8.13
N ASN A 332 -8.46 -14.15 -9.41
CA ASN A 332 -9.19 -13.30 -10.38
C ASN A 332 -8.53 -11.93 -10.65
N GLY A 333 -7.22 -11.75 -10.41
CA GLY A 333 -6.55 -10.45 -10.54
C GLY A 333 -6.77 -9.71 -11.87
N GLU A 334 -6.86 -10.43 -12.99
CA GLU A 334 -7.18 -9.82 -14.29
C GLU A 334 -8.57 -9.19 -14.34
N ARG A 335 -9.59 -9.85 -13.79
CA ARG A 335 -10.97 -9.33 -13.72
C ARG A 335 -11.07 -8.12 -12.78
N ILE A 336 -10.29 -8.12 -11.71
CA ILE A 336 -10.20 -6.97 -10.80
C ILE A 336 -9.59 -5.78 -11.55
N ARG A 337 -8.52 -6.00 -12.31
CA ARG A 337 -7.90 -4.97 -13.14
C ARG A 337 -8.89 -4.40 -14.17
N GLU A 338 -9.63 -5.27 -14.86
CA GLU A 338 -10.70 -4.86 -15.79
C GLU A 338 -11.74 -3.97 -15.11
N LEU A 339 -12.21 -4.35 -13.91
CA LEU A 339 -13.16 -3.55 -13.13
C LEU A 339 -12.60 -2.18 -12.75
N LEU A 340 -11.35 -2.11 -12.28
CA LEU A 340 -10.70 -0.85 -11.91
C LEU A 340 -10.54 0.11 -13.10
N HIS A 341 -10.28 -0.42 -14.30
CA HIS A 341 -10.31 0.38 -15.52
C HIS A 341 -11.73 0.80 -15.90
N ALA A 342 -12.70 -0.12 -15.81
CA ALA A 342 -14.08 0.16 -16.19
C ALA A 342 -14.74 1.22 -15.31
N ILE A 343 -14.38 1.29 -14.03
CA ILE A 343 -14.91 2.30 -13.09
C ILE A 343 -14.56 3.74 -13.49
N GLN A 344 -13.56 3.92 -14.36
CA GLN A 344 -13.19 5.23 -14.90
C GLN A 344 -14.08 5.68 -16.07
N ILE A 345 -14.95 4.81 -16.59
CA ILE A 345 -15.75 5.07 -17.80
C ILE A 345 -16.98 5.97 -17.53
N PRO A 346 -17.74 5.81 -16.42
CA PRO A 346 -18.85 6.71 -16.11
C PRO A 346 -18.40 8.14 -15.83
N GLY A 347 -19.31 9.10 -16.02
CA GLY A 347 -19.07 10.50 -15.67
C GLY A 347 -18.94 10.67 -14.16
N GLU A 348 -19.98 10.29 -13.42
CA GLU A 348 -19.98 10.17 -11.96
C GLU A 348 -20.52 8.80 -11.56
N VAL A 349 -19.94 8.16 -10.54
CA VAL A 349 -20.36 6.81 -10.14
C VAL A 349 -20.42 6.63 -8.63
N ALA A 350 -21.53 6.09 -8.15
CA ALA A 350 -21.66 5.51 -6.82
C ALA A 350 -21.83 3.99 -6.91
N VAL A 351 -21.07 3.24 -6.13
CA VAL A 351 -21.24 1.78 -5.99
C VAL A 351 -21.73 1.49 -4.58
N VAL A 352 -23.00 1.09 -4.48
CA VAL A 352 -23.70 0.97 -3.20
C VAL A 352 -23.92 -0.50 -2.87
N LYS A 353 -23.57 -0.87 -1.65
CA LYS A 353 -23.83 -2.20 -1.10
C LYS A 353 -25.31 -2.32 -0.72
N CYS A 354 -26.00 -3.34 -1.24
CA CYS A 354 -27.33 -3.72 -0.77
C CYS A 354 -27.32 -5.09 -0.09
N SER A 355 -28.25 -5.33 0.84
CA SER A 355 -28.36 -6.63 1.51
C SER A 355 -28.85 -7.68 0.52
N ALA A 356 -28.13 -8.80 0.45
CA ALA A 356 -28.66 -9.97 -0.22
C ALA A 356 -29.94 -10.42 0.51
N HIS A 357 -31.06 -10.55 -0.21
CA HIS A 357 -32.34 -11.08 0.32
C HIS A 357 -33.24 -10.14 1.12
N SER A 358 -33.01 -8.82 1.07
CA SER A 358 -33.98 -7.86 1.61
C SER A 358 -35.22 -7.69 0.71
N LYS A 359 -36.41 -7.72 1.33
CA LYS A 359 -37.71 -7.53 0.69
C LYS A 359 -38.03 -6.03 0.50
N GLY A 360 -37.14 -5.28 -0.15
CA GLY A 360 -37.45 -3.95 -0.68
C GLY A 360 -37.31 -2.74 0.27
N GLN A 361 -36.74 -2.88 1.47
CA GLN A 361 -36.57 -1.74 2.40
C GLN A 361 -35.24 -0.98 2.27
N ASP A 362 -34.24 -1.52 1.57
CA ASP A 362 -32.87 -0.99 1.57
C ASP A 362 -32.62 0.15 0.55
N TYR A 363 -33.62 0.50 -0.28
CA TYR A 363 -33.44 1.37 -1.44
C TYR A 363 -33.81 2.85 -1.19
N GLY A 364 -34.10 3.21 0.06
CA GLY A 364 -34.57 4.54 0.47
C GLY A 364 -36.10 4.69 0.40
N PRO A 365 -36.66 5.73 1.06
CA PRO A 365 -38.11 5.89 1.26
C PRO A 365 -38.91 6.03 -0.04
N ASP A 366 -38.26 6.40 -1.14
CA ASP A 366 -38.92 6.62 -2.44
C ASP A 366 -38.93 5.39 -3.36
N PHE A 367 -38.28 4.29 -2.97
CA PHE A 367 -38.22 3.07 -3.78
C PHE A 367 -39.24 2.03 -3.34
N ASN A 368 -40.51 2.31 -3.62
CA ASN A 368 -41.55 1.28 -3.63
C ASN A 368 -41.46 0.50 -4.95
N LEU A 369 -40.52 -0.45 -5.05
CA LEU A 369 -40.41 -1.41 -6.16
C LEU A 369 -41.65 -2.32 -6.13
N GLY A 370 -42.79 -1.83 -6.62
CA GLY A 370 -44.12 -2.48 -6.56
C GLY A 370 -44.12 -3.93 -7.03
N GLY A 371 -43.71 -4.85 -6.16
CA GLY A 371 -43.50 -6.27 -6.43
C GLY A 371 -42.46 -6.60 -7.52
N ARG A 372 -41.78 -5.62 -8.13
CA ARG A 372 -40.87 -5.87 -9.26
C ARG A 372 -39.47 -6.18 -8.74
N ARG A 373 -39.22 -7.50 -8.75
CA ARG A 373 -38.06 -8.22 -8.25
C ARG A 373 -36.75 -7.64 -8.79
N ARG A 374 -35.69 -7.90 -8.02
CA ARG A 374 -34.26 -7.94 -8.37
C ARG A 374 -33.97 -8.12 -9.87
N PRO A 375 -32.75 -7.78 -10.35
CA PRO A 375 -32.23 -8.43 -11.55
C PRO A 375 -32.55 -9.94 -11.46
N ARG A 376 -33.38 -10.44 -12.37
CA ARG A 376 -33.64 -11.88 -12.42
C ARG A 376 -32.27 -12.50 -12.63
N ARG A 377 -31.88 -13.42 -11.74
CA ARG A 377 -30.76 -14.32 -12.04
C ARG A 377 -30.98 -14.82 -13.47
N PRO A 378 -29.93 -14.94 -14.30
CA PRO A 378 -30.10 -15.28 -15.70
C PRO A 378 -30.77 -16.65 -16.00
N PHE A 379 -31.36 -17.31 -14.97
CA PHE A 379 -31.99 -18.63 -14.98
C PHE A 379 -33.34 -18.57 -14.27
#